data_AF-A0A164SFI4-F1
#
_entry.id   AF-A0A164SFI4-F1
#
_cell.length_a   1.000
_cell.length_b   1.000
_cell.length_c   1.000
_cell.angle_alpha   90.00
_cell.angle_beta   90.00
_cell.angle_gamma   90.00
#
_symmetry.space_group_name_H-M   'P 1'
#
loop_
_entity.id
_entity.type
_entity.pdbx_description
1 polymer ?
#
loop_
_entity_poly.entity_id
_entity_poly.type
_entity_poly.pdbx_seq_one_letter_code
_entity_poly.pdbx_strand_id
1 'polypeptide(L)'
;MSLENSTSGMFKIPILTGTNWIPFKRRMTGVLRELKLYKYVDGSATLIVPLHPTALTAAEITANEAWEEGNDKAMNRIVLSISDEQSMHVMDAETAKSMWDKLRNIHEPHGLLGILA
;
A
#
# COMPACT_ATOMS: atom_id res chain seq x y z
N MET A 1 26.02 7.23 15.13
CA MET A 1 24.63 7.72 15.33
C MET A 1 23.69 6.64 14.84
N SER A 2 23.10 5.87 15.76
CA SER A 2 22.09 4.88 15.42
C SER A 2 20.75 5.59 15.38
N LEU A 3 20.13 5.69 14.21
CA LEU A 3 18.75 6.15 14.10
C LEU A 3 17.86 5.13 14.80
N GLU A 4 17.25 5.55 15.90
CA GLU A 4 16.32 4.72 16.65
C GLU A 4 15.17 4.28 15.74
N ASN A 5 14.92 2.98 15.77
CA ASN A 5 13.83 2.31 15.07
C ASN A 5 12.49 2.92 15.49
N SER A 6 12.06 3.94 14.77
CA SER A 6 10.71 4.49 14.88
C SER A 6 9.74 3.44 14.33
N THR A 7 9.21 2.59 15.21
CA THR A 7 8.18 1.60 14.88
C THR A 7 6.81 2.18 15.18
N SER A 8 5.89 2.15 14.20
CA SER A 8 4.51 2.61 14.37
C SER A 8 3.73 1.69 15.34
N GLY A 9 3.79 2.03 16.63
CA GLY A 9 2.84 1.80 17.74
C GLY A 9 2.40 0.38 18.14
N MET A 10 2.17 -0.53 17.19
CA MET A 10 1.59 -1.87 17.44
C MET A 10 2.36 -2.96 16.69
N PHE A 11 2.78 -2.65 15.46
CA PHE A 11 3.53 -3.56 14.62
C PHE A 11 4.95 -3.03 14.52
N LYS A 12 5.96 -3.90 14.72
CA LYS A 12 7.37 -3.53 14.57
C LYS A 12 7.74 -3.40 13.08
N ILE A 13 7.05 -2.52 12.36
CA ILE A 13 7.33 -2.22 10.96
C ILE A 13 8.53 -1.26 10.96
N PRO A 14 9.64 -1.61 10.27
CA PRO A 14 10.72 -0.66 10.07
C PRO A 14 10.20 0.46 9.16
N ILE A 15 10.63 1.71 9.38
CA ILE A 15 10.40 2.77 8.39
C ILE A 15 11.09 2.37 7.08
N LEU A 16 10.35 2.39 5.97
CA LEU A 16 10.95 2.19 4.65
C LEU A 16 11.87 3.38 4.35
N THR A 17 13.12 3.08 4.06
CA THR A 17 14.08 4.02 3.50
C THR A 17 14.36 3.60 2.04
N GLY A 18 15.61 3.49 1.62
CA GLY A 18 15.98 2.92 0.31
C GLY A 18 16.59 1.51 0.38
N THR A 19 17.12 1.10 1.54
CA THR A 19 17.98 -0.09 1.64
C THR A 19 17.29 -1.29 2.28
N ASN A 20 16.12 -1.08 2.88
CA ASN A 20 15.43 -2.07 3.71
C ASN A 20 14.10 -2.54 3.09
N TRP A 21 13.97 -2.47 1.77
CA TRP A 21 12.74 -2.85 1.06
C TRP A 21 12.25 -4.27 1.39
N ILE A 22 13.12 -5.28 1.30
CA ILE A 22 12.73 -6.69 1.53
C ILE A 22 12.13 -6.91 2.94
N PRO A 23 12.80 -6.51 4.04
CA PRO A 23 12.20 -6.65 5.37
C PRO A 23 10.97 -5.77 5.60
N PHE A 24 10.93 -4.55 5.02
CA PHE A 24 9.75 -3.69 5.05
C PHE A 24 8.55 -4.38 4.37
N LYS A 25 8.70 -4.78 3.11
CA LYS A 25 7.67 -5.44 2.30
C LYS A 25 7.09 -6.64 3.03
N ARG A 26 7.95 -7.51 3.58
CA ARG A 26 7.51 -8.71 4.32
C ARG A 26 6.64 -8.35 5.52
N ARG A 27 7.07 -7.38 6.35
CA ARG A 27 6.36 -6.98 7.56
C ARG A 27 5.07 -6.22 7.25
N MET A 28 5.12 -5.26 6.34
CA MET A 28 3.95 -4.51 5.91
C MET A 28 2.90 -5.44 5.28
N THR A 29 3.31 -6.40 4.45
CA THR A 29 2.39 -7.43 3.91
C THR A 29 1.70 -8.21 5.04
N GLY A 30 2.45 -8.61 6.08
CA GLY A 30 1.88 -9.29 7.25
C GLY A 30 0.82 -8.44 7.97
N VAL A 31 1.13 -7.17 8.20
CA VAL A 31 0.20 -6.21 8.85
C VAL A 31 -1.06 -6.00 8.01
N LEU A 32 -0.91 -5.76 6.71
CA LEU A 32 -2.05 -5.58 5.82
C LEU A 32 -2.91 -6.84 5.74
N ARG A 33 -2.33 -8.04 5.83
CA ARG A 33 -3.10 -9.29 5.87
C ARG A 33 -3.85 -9.47 7.19
N GLU A 34 -3.19 -9.23 8.32
CA GLU A 34 -3.81 -9.27 9.65
C GLU A 34 -5.03 -8.34 9.73
N LEU A 35 -4.91 -7.15 9.15
CA LEU A 35 -5.97 -6.14 9.12
C LEU A 35 -6.98 -6.34 7.96
N LYS A 36 -6.85 -7.40 7.15
CA LYS A 36 -7.68 -7.65 5.95
C LYS A 36 -7.65 -6.52 4.92
N LEU A 37 -6.57 -5.74 4.89
CA LEU A 37 -6.33 -4.62 3.99
C LEU A 37 -5.48 -5.00 2.76
N TYR A 38 -4.84 -6.18 2.76
CA TYR A 38 -3.96 -6.58 1.66
C TYR A 38 -4.65 -6.59 0.29
N LYS A 39 -5.96 -6.86 0.28
CA LYS A 39 -6.81 -6.83 -0.93
C LYS A 39 -6.82 -5.49 -1.67
N TYR A 40 -6.52 -4.38 -0.99
CA TYR A 40 -6.46 -3.05 -1.60
C TYR A 40 -5.09 -2.74 -2.23
N VAL A 41 -4.03 -3.45 -1.84
CA VAL A 41 -2.69 -3.27 -2.43
C VAL A 41 -2.39 -4.26 -3.54
N ASP A 42 -2.95 -5.48 -3.48
CA ASP A 42 -2.82 -6.46 -4.56
C ASP A 42 -3.81 -6.25 -5.71
N GLY A 43 -4.87 -5.44 -5.48
CA GLY A 43 -5.90 -5.12 -6.46
C GLY A 43 -7.04 -6.13 -6.53
N SER A 44 -7.13 -7.07 -5.59
CA SER A 44 -8.24 -8.02 -5.52
C SER A 44 -9.54 -7.39 -5.00
N ALA A 45 -9.47 -6.27 -4.29
CA ALA A 45 -10.64 -5.46 -3.93
C ALA A 45 -11.13 -4.65 -5.15
N THR A 46 -12.32 -4.96 -5.63
CA THR A 46 -12.91 -4.30 -6.80
C THR A 46 -13.75 -3.09 -6.38
N LEU A 47 -13.48 -1.93 -6.98
CA LEU A 47 -14.38 -0.78 -6.95
C LEU A 47 -15.49 -1.02 -7.99
N ILE A 48 -16.75 -0.84 -7.61
CA ILE A 48 -17.88 -1.07 -8.51
C ILE A 48 -17.98 0.12 -9.46
N VAL A 49 -17.71 -0.14 -10.74
CA VAL A 49 -17.92 0.82 -11.83
C VAL A 49 -19.23 0.46 -12.52
N PRO A 50 -20.25 1.34 -12.51
CA PRO A 50 -21.52 1.04 -13.13
C PRO A 50 -21.36 0.88 -14.65
N LEU A 51 -21.86 -0.24 -15.19
CA LEU A 51 -21.75 -0.59 -16.62
C LEU A 51 -22.58 0.35 -17.52
N HIS A 52 -23.59 0.98 -16.96
CA HIS A 52 -24.42 2.00 -17.61
C HIS A 52 -24.51 3.25 -16.72
N PRO A 53 -24.71 4.45 -17.29
CA PRO A 53 -24.88 5.70 -16.53
C PRO A 53 -26.18 5.76 -15.70
N THR A 54 -26.91 4.66 -15.57
CA THR A 54 -27.94 4.51 -14.54
C THR A 54 -27.30 4.59 -13.17
N ALA A 55 -27.89 5.42 -12.29
CA ALA A 55 -27.39 5.64 -10.94
C ALA A 55 -27.10 4.31 -10.22
N LEU A 56 -25.98 4.26 -9.48
CA LEU A 56 -25.64 3.14 -8.61
C LEU A 56 -26.80 2.85 -7.66
N THR A 57 -27.10 1.58 -7.45
CA THR A 57 -28.02 1.14 -6.41
C THR A 57 -27.46 1.49 -5.03
N ALA A 58 -28.32 1.64 -4.03
CA ALA A 58 -27.89 1.92 -2.66
C ALA A 58 -26.85 0.90 -2.14
N ALA A 59 -27.00 -0.39 -2.50
CA ALA A 59 -26.05 -1.43 -2.12
C ALA A 59 -24.67 -1.23 -2.76
N GLU A 60 -24.62 -0.78 -4.02
CA GLU A 60 -23.35 -0.51 -4.71
C GLU A 60 -22.66 0.75 -4.18
N ILE A 61 -23.44 1.77 -3.80
CA ILE A 61 -22.90 2.97 -3.13
C ILE A 61 -22.24 2.57 -1.82
N THR A 62 -22.94 1.84 -0.96
CA THR A 62 -22.39 1.37 0.32
C THR A 62 -21.16 0.49 0.13
N ALA A 63 -21.13 -0.35 -0.92
CA ALA A 63 -19.97 -1.16 -1.24
C ALA A 63 -18.77 -0.32 -1.71
N ASN A 64 -18.99 0.74 -2.49
CA ASN A 64 -17.94 1.67 -2.89
C ASN A 64 -17.41 2.48 -1.71
N GLU A 65 -18.27 3.00 -0.83
CA GLU A 65 -17.85 3.68 0.41
C GLU A 65 -16.99 2.77 1.30
N ALA A 66 -17.38 1.50 1.46
CA ALA A 66 -16.60 0.52 2.21
C ALA A 66 -15.28 0.15 1.51
N TRP A 67 -15.24 0.22 0.17
CA TRP A 67 -14.01 0.06 -0.58
C TRP A 67 -13.07 1.24 -0.33
N GLU A 68 -13.57 2.47 -0.43
CA GLU A 68 -12.82 3.72 -0.21
C GLU A 68 -12.24 3.75 1.21
N GLU A 69 -13.04 3.46 2.23
CA GLU A 69 -12.58 3.42 3.62
C GLU A 69 -11.43 2.40 3.81
N GLY A 70 -11.53 1.24 3.18
CA GLY A 70 -10.48 0.22 3.26
C GLY A 70 -9.22 0.59 2.48
N ASN A 71 -9.37 1.22 1.31
CA ASN A 71 -8.29 1.78 0.52
C ASN A 71 -7.53 2.84 1.33
N ASP A 72 -8.23 3.81 1.93
CA ASP A 72 -7.65 4.88 2.73
C ASP A 72 -6.91 4.35 3.95
N LYS A 73 -7.49 3.35 4.63
CA LYS A 73 -6.80 2.64 5.73
C LYS A 73 -5.50 2.02 5.25
N ALA A 74 -5.49 1.36 4.09
CA ALA A 74 -4.28 0.76 3.54
C ALA A 74 -3.24 1.83 3.15
N MET A 75 -3.66 2.92 2.50
CA MET A 75 -2.79 4.07 2.16
C MET A 75 -2.14 4.66 3.41
N ASN A 76 -2.93 4.96 4.44
CA ASN A 76 -2.44 5.51 5.69
C ASN A 76 -1.40 4.61 6.37
N ARG A 77 -1.58 3.28 6.32
CA ARG A 77 -0.58 2.35 6.86
C ARG A 77 0.74 2.41 6.10
N ILE A 78 0.69 2.55 4.78
CA ILE A 78 1.89 2.70 3.95
C ILE A 78 2.57 4.02 4.28
N VAL A 79 1.87 5.15 4.14
CA VAL A 79 2.44 6.50 4.32
C VAL A 79 3.04 6.70 5.71
N LEU A 80 2.37 6.21 6.77
CA LEU A 80 2.88 6.32 8.15
C LEU A 80 4.07 5.40 8.45
N SER A 81 4.50 4.57 7.49
CA SER A 81 5.59 3.60 7.67
C SER A 81 6.72 3.78 6.66
N ILE A 82 6.74 4.87 5.91
CA ILE A 82 7.81 5.22 4.97
C ILE A 82 8.49 6.52 5.40
N SER A 83 9.74 6.74 5.00
CA SER A 83 10.44 8.01 5.26
C SER A 83 9.90 9.13 4.38
N ASP A 84 10.20 10.38 4.74
CA ASP A 84 9.82 11.55 3.93
C ASP A 84 10.35 11.46 2.50
N GLU A 85 11.58 10.97 2.32
CA GLU A 85 12.18 10.73 1.00
C GLU A 85 11.34 9.76 0.17
N GLN A 86 10.87 8.66 0.77
CA GLN A 86 10.03 7.68 0.10
C GLN A 86 8.61 8.18 -0.12
N SER A 87 8.11 9.06 0.76
CA SER A 87 6.79 9.69 0.64
C SER A 87 6.66 10.51 -0.64
N MET A 88 7.73 11.20 -1.06
CA MET A 88 7.75 11.96 -2.31
C MET A 88 7.42 11.11 -3.55
N HIS A 89 7.74 9.81 -3.52
CA HIS A 89 7.49 8.91 -4.65
C HIS A 89 6.03 8.46 -4.77
N VAL A 90 5.23 8.61 -3.72
CA VAL A 90 3.86 8.11 -3.65
C VAL A 90 2.82 9.21 -3.44
N MET A 91 3.25 10.47 -3.42
CA MET A 91 2.40 11.63 -3.11
C MET A 91 1.23 11.83 -4.10
N ASP A 92 1.42 11.47 -5.36
CA ASP A 92 0.42 11.55 -6.44
C ASP A 92 -0.36 10.23 -6.62
N ALA A 93 -0.16 9.25 -5.74
CA ALA A 93 -0.89 7.98 -5.82
C ALA A 93 -2.28 8.10 -5.17
N GLU A 94 -3.32 7.83 -5.94
CA GLU A 94 -4.72 7.92 -5.49
C GLU A 94 -5.23 6.64 -4.80
N THR A 95 -4.49 5.53 -4.91
CA THR A 95 -4.90 4.24 -4.33
C THR A 95 -3.76 3.55 -3.61
N ALA A 96 -4.09 2.71 -2.63
CA ALA A 96 -3.13 1.88 -1.91
C ALA A 96 -2.34 0.96 -2.87
N LYS A 97 -3.02 0.45 -3.92
CA LYS A 97 -2.38 -0.30 -5.01
C LYS A 97 -1.34 0.55 -5.74
N SER A 98 -1.70 1.76 -6.15
CA SER A 98 -0.77 2.67 -6.84
C SER A 98 0.44 2.99 -5.96
N MET A 99 0.24 3.28 -4.66
CA MET A 99 1.33 3.48 -3.70
C MET A 99 2.24 2.26 -3.62
N TRP A 100 1.65 1.07 -3.47
CA TRP A 100 2.39 -0.17 -3.34
C TRP A 100 3.19 -0.52 -4.59
N ASP A 101 2.58 -0.37 -5.77
CA ASP A 101 3.22 -0.64 -7.06
C ASP A 101 4.35 0.35 -7.34
N LYS A 102 4.20 1.64 -7.00
CA LYS A 102 5.29 2.62 -7.12
C LYS A 102 6.49 2.26 -6.25
N LEU A 103 6.27 1.91 -4.98
CA LEU A 103 7.35 1.46 -4.10
C LEU A 103 8.01 0.18 -4.62
N ARG A 104 7.23 -0.78 -5.11
CA ARG A 104 7.77 -1.99 -5.77
C ARG A 104 8.63 -1.64 -6.96
N ASN A 105 8.15 -0.76 -7.84
CA ASN A 105 8.87 -0.36 -9.05
C ASN A 105 10.24 0.27 -8.74
N ILE A 106 10.35 1.00 -7.64
CA ILE A 106 11.58 1.66 -7.21
C ILE A 106 12.58 0.66 -6.61
N HIS A 107 12.09 -0.25 -5.76
CA HIS A 107 12.95 -1.06 -4.90
C HIS A 107 13.15 -2.51 -5.34
N GLU A 108 12.27 -3.03 -6.21
CA GLU A 108 12.43 -4.36 -6.77
C GLU A 108 13.29 -4.30 -8.04
N PRO A 109 14.25 -5.21 -8.21
CA PRO A 109 14.94 -5.33 -9.48
C PRO A 109 13.95 -5.82 -10.54
N HIS A 110 13.87 -5.09 -11.66
CA HIS A 110 13.08 -5.45 -12.82
C HIS A 110 14.00 -5.88 -13.97
N GLY A 111 13.67 -6.97 -14.66
CA GLY A 111 14.41 -7.47 -15.83
C GLY A 111 15.53 -8.48 -15.53
N LEU A 112 16.40 -8.73 -16.52
CA LEU A 112 17.48 -9.73 -16.50
C LEU A 112 18.42 -9.64 -15.28
N LEU A 113 18.61 -8.44 -14.73
CA LEU A 113 19.42 -8.21 -13.53
C LEU A 113 18.77 -8.72 -12.23
N GLY A 114 17.45 -8.94 -12.20
CA GLY A 114 16.75 -9.54 -11.06
C GLY A 114 16.84 -11.07 -10.99
N ILE A 115 17.31 -11.72 -12.06
CA ILE A 115 17.46 -13.19 -12.15
C ILE A 115 18.87 -13.64 -11.71
N LEU A 116 19.82 -12.70 -11.60
CA LEU A 116 21.24 -12.97 -11.32
C LEU A 116 21.72 -12.46 -9.94
N ALA A 117 20.82 -11.91 -9.11
CA ALA A 117 21.14 -11.36 -7.79
C ALA A 117 20.63 -12.25 -6.64
#